data_AF-A0AA95SQV6-F1
#
_entry.id   AF-A0AA95SQV6-F1
#
_cell.length_a   1.000
_cell.length_b   1.000
_cell.length_c   1.000
_cell.angle_alpha   90.00
_cell.angle_beta   90.00
_cell.angle_gamma   90.00
#
_symmetry.space_group_name_H-M   'P 1'
#
loop_
_entity.id
_entity.type
_entity.pdbx_description
1 polymer ?
#
loop_
_entity_poly.entity_id
_entity_poly.type
_entity_poly.pdbx_seq_one_letter_code
_entity_poly.pdbx_strand_id
1 'polypeptide(L)'
;MLITMNKRSFMLGTAATLAAPAAMAASCRPALDGRSGRLDWQAYLGEHFELDDGQGARASVRLARISAAPARRGCEQFSLVFETPQGERAVPTGLYRLEHADGHATALYMSEGLRADFNLLHSARA
;
A
#
# COMPACT_ATOMS: atom_id res chain seq x y z
N MET A 1 23.96 -18.43 12.26
CA MET A 1 22.67 -18.64 12.94
C MET A 1 21.71 -17.56 12.43
N LEU A 2 20.78 -17.91 11.55
CA LEU A 2 19.90 -16.94 10.85
C LEU A 2 18.60 -16.80 11.66
N ILE A 3 18.31 -15.60 12.17
CA ILE A 3 17.05 -15.31 12.85
C ILE A 3 16.05 -14.87 11.79
N THR A 4 15.14 -15.78 11.41
CA THR A 4 14.01 -15.45 10.54
C THR A 4 12.91 -14.83 11.39
N MET A 5 12.74 -13.52 11.28
CA MET A 5 11.71 -12.78 12.01
C MET A 5 10.44 -12.69 11.17
N ASN A 6 9.43 -13.50 11.49
CA ASN A 6 8.15 -13.56 10.77
C ASN A 6 7.12 -12.67 11.50
N LYS A 7 6.80 -11.50 10.93
CA LYS A 7 5.87 -10.52 11.52
C LYS A 7 4.42 -10.98 11.33
N ARG A 8 3.73 -11.31 12.42
CA ARG A 8 2.30 -11.65 12.45
C ARG A 8 1.50 -10.42 12.91
N SER A 9 0.60 -9.93 12.08
CA SER A 9 -0.41 -8.94 12.46
C SER A 9 -1.78 -9.62 12.55
N PHE A 10 -2.48 -9.44 13.68
CA PHE A 10 -3.83 -9.94 13.93
C PHE A 10 -4.86 -8.91 13.45
N MET A 11 -5.86 -9.33 12.67
CA MET A 11 -7.02 -8.52 12.29
C MET A 11 -8.25 -8.88 13.14
N LEU A 12 -8.88 -7.86 13.74
CA LEU A 12 -10.31 -7.76 14.05
C LEU A 12 -10.83 -6.67 13.09
N GLY A 13 -11.78 -6.81 12.18
CA GLY A 13 -12.84 -7.79 12.01
C GLY A 13 -14.20 -7.09 12.13
N THR A 14 -14.73 -6.47 11.06
CA THR A 14 -16.18 -6.33 10.79
C THR A 14 -16.41 -5.81 9.37
N ALA A 15 -17.34 -6.45 8.66
CA ALA A 15 -17.69 -6.21 7.27
C ALA A 15 -18.92 -5.30 7.13
N ALA A 16 -18.96 -4.46 6.09
CA ALA A 16 -20.20 -3.99 5.45
C ALA A 16 -19.92 -3.49 4.02
N THR A 17 -20.63 -4.07 3.05
CA THR A 17 -20.64 -3.70 1.63
C THR A 17 -21.69 -2.63 1.35
N LEU A 18 -21.32 -1.51 0.72
CA LEU A 18 -22.21 -0.64 -0.04
C LEU A 18 -21.46 -0.08 -1.27
N ALA A 19 -22.00 -0.35 -2.46
CA ALA A 19 -21.55 0.26 -3.70
C ALA A 19 -22.08 1.70 -3.78
N ALA A 20 -21.18 2.70 -3.90
CA ALA A 20 -21.52 4.11 -4.02
C ALA A 20 -20.90 4.74 -5.28
N PRO A 21 -21.57 5.72 -5.92
CA PRO A 21 -21.15 6.31 -7.18
C PRO A 21 -19.87 7.16 -7.06
N ALA A 22 -19.08 7.17 -8.12
CA ALA A 22 -17.69 7.66 -8.20
C ALA A 22 -17.44 9.12 -7.73
N ALA A 23 -18.47 9.95 -7.58
CA ALA A 23 -18.34 11.32 -7.07
C ALA A 23 -18.41 11.44 -5.54
N MET A 24 -18.89 10.41 -4.82
CA MET A 24 -18.86 10.33 -3.35
C MET A 24 -17.66 9.55 -2.81
N ALA A 25 -16.79 9.04 -3.67
CA ALA A 25 -15.65 8.18 -3.29
C ALA A 25 -14.54 8.93 -2.54
N ALA A 26 -14.54 10.27 -2.54
CA ALA A 26 -13.62 11.06 -1.73
C ALA A 26 -13.95 10.99 -0.21
N SER A 27 -15.22 10.76 0.15
CA SER A 27 -15.69 10.96 1.54
C SER A 27 -15.78 9.68 2.37
N CYS A 28 -15.43 8.52 1.80
CA CYS A 28 -15.45 7.23 2.49
C CYS A 28 -14.24 6.39 2.06
N ARG A 29 -13.04 6.98 2.06
CA ARG A 29 -11.80 6.22 1.83
C ARG A 29 -11.43 5.47 3.11
N PRO A 30 -11.31 4.13 3.09
CA PRO A 30 -10.84 3.39 4.25
C PRO A 30 -9.45 3.86 4.68
N ALA A 31 -9.18 3.95 5.98
CA ALA A 31 -7.88 4.36 6.52
C ALA A 31 -6.72 3.45 6.03
N LEU A 32 -5.52 4.01 5.77
CA LEU A 32 -4.37 3.23 5.26
C LEU A 32 -3.82 2.20 6.25
N ASP A 33 -3.99 2.42 7.55
CA ASP A 33 -3.45 1.60 8.64
C ASP A 33 -4.07 0.20 8.74
N GLY A 34 -5.22 -0.03 8.09
CA GLY A 34 -5.90 -1.32 8.00
C GLY A 34 -5.86 -1.99 6.62
N ARG A 35 -5.20 -1.40 5.61
CA ARG A 35 -5.29 -1.90 4.23
C ARG A 35 -4.34 -3.04 3.96
N SER A 36 -4.94 -4.17 3.62
CA SER A 36 -4.22 -5.32 3.10
C SER A 36 -4.42 -5.44 1.60
N GLY A 37 -5.65 -5.50 1.07
CA GLY A 37 -5.92 -6.05 -0.26
C GLY A 37 -5.78 -5.08 -1.44
N ARG A 38 -5.70 -5.63 -2.66
CA ARG A 38 -5.58 -4.85 -3.90
C ARG A 38 -6.75 -3.90 -4.11
N LEU A 39 -7.97 -4.36 -3.84
CA LEU A 39 -9.20 -3.57 -3.97
C LEU A 39 -9.18 -2.36 -3.05
N ASP A 40 -8.61 -2.50 -1.86
CA ASP A 40 -8.45 -1.38 -0.95
C ASP A 40 -7.57 -0.30 -1.60
N TRP A 41 -6.42 -0.69 -2.13
CA TRP A 41 -5.50 0.25 -2.78
C TRP A 41 -6.05 0.92 -4.03
N GLN A 42 -7.03 0.34 -4.73
CA GLN A 42 -7.63 0.95 -5.93
C GLN A 42 -8.25 2.32 -5.68
N ALA A 43 -8.75 2.58 -4.48
CA ALA A 43 -9.34 3.87 -4.11
C ALA A 43 -8.32 5.03 -4.09
N TYR A 44 -7.01 4.72 -4.12
CA TYR A 44 -5.93 5.70 -4.09
C TYR A 44 -5.16 5.84 -5.41
N LEU A 45 -5.61 5.19 -6.48
CA LEU A 45 -4.98 5.38 -7.80
C LEU A 45 -5.02 6.86 -8.19
N GLY A 46 -3.85 7.42 -8.51
CA GLY A 46 -3.66 8.83 -8.87
C GLY A 46 -3.41 9.77 -7.69
N GLU A 47 -3.54 9.30 -6.45
CA GLU A 47 -3.32 10.11 -5.25
C GLU A 47 -1.83 10.29 -4.93
N HIS A 48 -1.53 11.38 -4.22
CA HIS A 48 -0.19 11.74 -3.79
C HIS A 48 0.06 11.33 -2.34
N PHE A 49 1.31 10.94 -2.08
CA PHE A 49 1.79 10.46 -0.80
C PHE A 49 3.17 11.03 -0.53
N GLU A 50 3.51 11.15 0.75
CA GLU A 50 4.86 11.42 1.21
C GLU A 50 5.52 10.11 1.64
N LEU A 51 6.73 9.87 1.18
CA LEU A 51 7.61 8.81 1.67
C LEU A 51 8.59 9.39 2.68
N ASP A 52 8.67 8.80 3.86
CA ASP A 52 9.66 9.12 4.90
C ASP A 52 10.55 7.89 5.14
N ASP A 53 11.87 8.05 5.02
CA ASP A 53 12.85 6.97 5.25
C ASP A 53 13.24 6.79 6.72
N GLY A 54 12.68 7.61 7.63
CA GLY A 54 13.00 7.64 9.05
C GLY A 54 14.36 8.26 9.38
N GLN A 55 15.14 8.68 8.37
CA GLN A 55 16.39 9.43 8.50
C GLN A 55 16.21 10.92 8.18
N GLY A 56 14.97 11.34 7.93
CA GLY A 56 14.59 12.73 7.64
C GLY A 56 14.57 13.07 6.16
N ALA A 57 14.84 12.12 5.26
CA ALA A 57 14.62 12.34 3.83
C ALA A 57 13.14 12.08 3.49
N ARG A 58 12.55 13.02 2.74
CA ARG A 58 11.17 12.90 2.25
C ARG A 58 11.09 13.03 0.74
N ALA A 59 10.16 12.31 0.14
CA ALA A 59 9.89 12.36 -1.30
C ALA A 59 8.39 12.31 -1.57
N SER A 60 7.93 13.11 -2.54
CA SER A 60 6.52 13.11 -2.93
C SER A 60 6.34 12.11 -4.06
N VAL A 61 5.35 11.23 -3.92
CA VAL A 61 5.08 10.19 -4.90
C VAL A 61 3.59 10.07 -5.19
N ARG A 62 3.26 9.69 -6.42
CA ARG A 62 1.91 9.43 -6.86
C ARG A 62 1.70 7.95 -7.10
N LEU A 63 0.63 7.36 -6.58
CA LEU A 63 0.30 5.97 -6.91
C LEU A 63 -0.20 5.90 -8.36
N ALA A 64 0.67 5.47 -9.27
CA ALA A 64 0.41 5.50 -10.70
C ALA A 64 -0.30 4.24 -11.20
N ARG A 65 0.05 3.09 -10.63
CA ARG A 65 -0.49 1.80 -11.09
C ARG A 65 -0.54 0.78 -9.96
N ILE A 66 -1.52 -0.10 -10.07
CA ILE A 66 -1.60 -1.34 -9.28
C ILE A 66 -1.60 -2.51 -10.25
N SER A 67 -0.62 -3.39 -10.11
CA SER A 67 -0.45 -4.56 -10.98
C SER A 67 -0.83 -5.82 -10.22
N ALA A 68 -1.87 -6.53 -10.66
CA ALA A 68 -2.17 -7.85 -10.11
C ALA A 68 -1.14 -8.87 -10.60
N ALA A 69 -0.73 -9.78 -9.72
CA ALA A 69 0.05 -10.96 -10.07
C ALA A 69 -0.80 -12.22 -9.86
N PRO A 70 -0.51 -13.33 -10.56
CA PRO A 70 -1.24 -14.58 -10.37
C PRO A 70 -1.23 -14.99 -8.90
N ALA A 71 -2.40 -15.18 -8.31
CA ALA A 71 -2.54 -15.63 -6.94
C ALA A 71 -1.81 -16.97 -6.76
N ARG A 72 -1.00 -17.09 -5.70
CA ARG A 72 -0.29 -18.34 -5.36
C ARG A 72 -0.82 -18.88 -4.06
N ARG A 73 -1.28 -20.14 -4.06
CA ARG A 73 -1.70 -20.87 -2.84
C ARG A 73 -2.77 -20.14 -2.00
N GLY A 74 -3.75 -19.51 -2.66
CA GLY A 74 -4.80 -18.75 -1.97
C GLY A 74 -4.36 -17.37 -1.45
N CYS A 75 -3.12 -16.95 -1.75
CA CYS A 75 -2.67 -15.60 -1.47
C CYS A 75 -2.97 -14.66 -2.63
N GLU A 76 -3.51 -13.47 -2.34
CA GLU A 76 -3.48 -12.37 -3.30
C GLU A 76 -2.05 -11.84 -3.43
N GLN A 77 -1.63 -11.60 -4.67
CA GLN A 77 -0.36 -10.99 -5.01
C GLN A 77 -0.61 -9.77 -5.89
N PHE A 78 -0.04 -8.63 -5.52
CA PHE A 78 -0.09 -7.42 -6.33
C PHE A 78 1.09 -6.50 -6.02
N SER A 79 1.33 -5.56 -6.92
CA SER A 79 2.35 -4.54 -6.79
C SER A 79 1.73 -3.16 -6.87
N LEU A 80 2.18 -2.26 -6.02
CA LEU A 80 1.96 -0.83 -6.14
C LEU A 80 3.14 -0.22 -6.87
N VAL A 81 2.89 0.61 -7.87
CA VAL A 81 3.92 1.34 -8.62
C VAL A 81 3.66 2.82 -8.45
N PHE A 82 4.66 3.51 -7.91
CA PHE A 82 4.61 4.95 -7.71
C PHE A 82 5.47 5.68 -8.73
N GLU A 83 5.11 6.94 -8.98
CA GLU A 83 5.86 7.88 -9.81
C GLU A 83 6.24 9.08 -8.96
N THR A 84 7.47 9.57 -9.11
CA THR A 84 7.88 10.86 -8.56
C THR A 84 7.60 11.97 -9.58
N PRO A 85 7.26 13.19 -9.14
CA PRO A 85 7.28 14.37 -9.98
C PRO A 85 8.63 14.53 -10.72
N GLN A 86 8.57 15.10 -11.93
CA GLN A 86 9.76 15.26 -12.76
C GLN A 86 10.78 16.19 -12.07
N GLY A 87 12.01 15.72 -11.94
CA GLY A 87 13.10 16.46 -11.29
C GLY A 87 13.31 16.14 -9.80
N GLU A 88 12.48 15.27 -9.22
CA GLU A 88 12.71 14.76 -7.87
C GLU A 88 13.81 13.68 -7.82
N ARG A 89 14.40 13.56 -6.63
CA ARG A 89 15.48 12.60 -6.35
C ARG A 89 14.95 11.19 -6.48
N ALA A 90 15.74 10.31 -7.10
CA ALA A 90 15.45 8.88 -7.14
C ALA A 90 15.32 8.32 -5.71
N VAL A 91 14.23 7.59 -5.45
CA VAL A 91 13.98 6.95 -4.17
C VAL A 91 14.72 5.61 -4.11
N PRO A 92 15.66 5.43 -3.17
CA PRO A 92 16.36 4.17 -3.00
C PRO A 92 15.45 3.01 -2.61
N THR A 93 15.98 1.79 -2.72
CA THR A 93 15.33 0.60 -2.13
C THR A 93 15.46 0.66 -0.61
N GLY A 94 14.37 0.39 0.11
CA GLY A 94 14.35 0.49 1.57
C GLY A 94 12.95 0.36 2.17
N LEU A 95 12.89 0.40 3.49
CA LEU A 95 11.64 0.50 4.23
C LEU A 95 11.27 1.98 4.40
N TYR A 96 10.08 2.35 3.98
CA TYR A 96 9.55 3.71 4.07
C TYR A 96 8.24 3.73 4.83
N ARG A 97 7.97 4.84 5.51
CA ARG A 97 6.63 5.20 5.95
C ARG A 97 5.98 5.99 4.81
N LEU A 98 4.90 5.44 4.25
CA LEU A 98 4.04 6.11 3.28
C LEU A 98 2.93 6.83 4.05
N GLU A 99 2.83 8.14 3.88
CA GLU A 99 1.81 8.99 4.50
C GLU A 99 0.92 9.61 3.43
N HIS A 100 -0.39 9.59 3.65
CA HIS A 100 -1.36 10.25 2.79
C HIS A 100 -1.82 11.57 3.43
N ALA A 101 -2.39 12.48 2.63
CA ALA A 101 -2.81 13.81 3.09
C ALA A 101 -3.92 13.79 4.16
N ASP A 102 -4.64 12.68 4.30
CA ASP A 102 -5.63 12.46 5.36
C ASP A 102 -5.00 12.09 6.72
N GLY A 103 -3.66 12.03 6.81
CA GLY A 103 -2.92 11.74 8.02
C GLY A 103 -2.75 10.24 8.31
N HIS A 104 -3.30 9.36 7.46
CA HIS A 104 -3.07 7.93 7.61
C HIS A 104 -1.72 7.52 7.02
N ALA A 105 -1.07 6.55 7.67
CA ALA A 105 0.25 6.09 7.29
C ALA A 105 0.36 4.56 7.32
N THR A 106 1.20 4.01 6.46
CA THR A 106 1.57 2.59 6.46
C THR A 106 3.04 2.41 6.10
N ALA A 107 3.64 1.30 6.55
CA ALA A 107 5.05 1.01 6.26
C ALA A 107 5.16 0.08 5.06
N LEU A 108 5.92 0.48 4.04
CA LEU A 108 6.12 -0.25 2.80
C LEU A 108 7.59 -0.49 2.52
N TYR A 109 7.92 -1.67 2.03
CA TYR A 109 9.24 -1.91 1.45
C TYR A 109 9.20 -1.52 -0.03
N MET A 110 9.98 -0.50 -0.39
CA MET A 110 10.17 -0.07 -1.77
C MET A 110 11.34 -0.84 -2.37
N SER A 111 11.09 -1.43 -3.53
CA SER A 111 12.06 -2.07 -4.40
C SER A 111 12.24 -1.27 -5.68
N GLU A 112 13.28 -1.59 -6.44
CA GLU A 112 13.72 -0.93 -7.68
C GLU A 112 12.59 -0.23 -8.45
N GLY A 113 12.74 1.08 -8.65
CA GLY A 113 11.80 1.87 -9.43
C GLY A 113 10.46 2.13 -8.75
N LEU A 114 10.47 2.45 -7.45
CA LEU A 114 9.27 2.89 -6.70
C LEU A 114 8.15 1.84 -6.71
N ARG A 115 8.52 0.59 -6.46
CA ARG A 115 7.58 -0.53 -6.46
C ARG A 115 7.50 -1.20 -5.10
N ALA A 116 6.30 -1.37 -4.58
CA ALA A 116 6.04 -2.17 -3.37
C ALA A 116 5.25 -3.43 -3.74
N ASP A 117 5.77 -4.60 -3.41
CA ASP A 117 5.14 -5.89 -3.68
C ASP A 117 4.45 -6.46 -2.44
N PHE A 118 3.23 -6.95 -2.62
CA PHE A 118 2.40 -7.50 -1.55
C PHE A 118 2.08 -8.97 -1.82
N ASN A 119 2.08 -9.74 -0.73
CA ASN A 119 1.65 -11.13 -0.68
C ASN A 119 0.74 -11.30 0.53
N LEU A 120 -0.55 -11.50 0.30
CA LEU A 120 -1.54 -11.54 1.37
C LEU A 120 -2.22 -12.87 1.38
N LEU A 121 -2.08 -13.59 2.49
CA LEU A 121 -2.81 -14.82 2.70
C LEU A 121 -4.28 -14.46 2.98
N HIS A 122 -5.17 -14.84 2.08
CA HIS A 122 -6.58 -14.92 2.45
C HIS A 122 -6.77 -16.19 3.25
N SER A 123 -6.89 -16.08 4.57
CA SER A 123 -7.44 -17.18 5.35
C SER A 123 -8.88 -17.39 4.89
N ALA A 124 -9.12 -18.47 4.13
CA ALA A 124 -10.48 -18.91 3.85
C ALA A 124 -11.17 -19.11 5.21
N ARG A 125 -12.12 -18.24 5.53
CA ARG A 125 -13.05 -18.51 6.63
C ARG A 125 -13.89 -19.70 6.17
N ALA A 126 -13.69 -20.83 6.85
CA ALA A 126 -14.61 -21.96 6.83
C ALA A 126 -15.97 -21.56 7.44
#